data_AF-A3YGI7-F1
#
_entry.id   AF-A3YGI7-F1
#
_cell.length_a   1.000
_cell.length_b   1.000
_cell.length_c   1.000
_cell.angle_alpha   90.00
_cell.angle_beta   90.00
_cell.angle_gamma   90.00
#
_symmetry.space_group_name_H-M   'P 1'
#
loop_
_entity.id
_entity.type
_entity.pdbx_description
1 polymer ?
#
loop_
_entity_poly.entity_id
_entity_poly.type
_entity_poly.pdbx_seq_one_letter_code
_entity_poly.pdbx_strand_id
1 'polypeptide(L)' 'MQAKTSNELRLNWGDKPCEHPKLEKEYDRDASTGDYVCTQCGEAAWGKNWDNTNKKENKNAD' A
#
# COMPACT_ATOMS: atom_id res chain seq x y z
N MET A 1 -10.07 18.75 5.94
CA MET A 1 -8.86 18.76 5.08
C MET A 1 -8.82 17.40 4.41
N GLN A 2 -8.83 17.37 3.09
CA GLN A 2 -8.90 16.13 2.30
C GLN A 2 -7.71 15.25 2.63
N ALA A 3 -7.94 13.95 2.82
CA ALA A 3 -6.86 12.96 2.90
C ALA A 3 -5.97 13.16 1.67
N LYS A 4 -4.67 13.42 1.89
CA LYS A 4 -3.72 13.62 0.80
C LYS A 4 -3.86 12.43 -0.15
N THR A 5 -4.23 12.71 -1.39
CA THR A 5 -4.62 11.67 -2.33
C THR A 5 -3.39 10.80 -2.60
N SER A 6 -3.56 9.47 -2.69
CA SER A 6 -2.49 8.52 -3.05
C SER A 6 -1.62 9.02 -4.21
N ASN A 7 -2.28 9.67 -5.18
CA ASN A 7 -1.65 10.24 -6.37
C ASN A 7 -0.67 11.39 -6.08
N GLU A 8 -0.96 12.25 -5.09
CA GLU A 8 -0.06 13.35 -4.69
C GLU A 8 1.19 12.83 -4.00
N LEU A 9 1.03 11.80 -3.17
CA LEU A 9 2.15 11.10 -2.53
C LEU A 9 3.05 10.45 -3.58
N ARG A 10 2.46 9.82 -4.60
CA ARG A 10 3.21 9.19 -5.70
C ARG A 10 3.98 10.19 -6.54
N LEU A 11 3.36 11.31 -6.88
CA LEU A 11 4.01 12.42 -7.59
C LEU A 11 5.19 13.02 -6.81
N ASN A 12 5.06 13.16 -5.48
CA ASN A 12 6.14 13.68 -4.63
C ASN A 12 7.26 12.65 -4.39
N TRP A 13 6.92 11.35 -4.29
CA TRP A 13 7.88 10.30 -4.00
C TRP A 13 8.78 9.97 -5.19
N GLY A 14 8.21 10.02 -6.41
CA GLY A 14 8.96 9.87 -7.66
C GLY A 14 9.35 8.43 -7.96
N ASP A 15 8.42 7.48 -7.74
CA ASP A 15 8.56 6.07 -8.16
C ASP A 15 9.79 5.34 -7.58
N LYS A 16 10.27 5.77 -6.41
CA LYS A 16 11.38 5.10 -5.72
C LYS A 16 10.90 3.84 -5.00
N PRO A 17 11.74 2.80 -4.88
CA PRO A 17 11.39 1.62 -4.08
C PRO A 17 11.04 2.06 -2.65
N CYS A 18 9.91 1.57 -2.15
CA CYS A 18 9.44 1.81 -0.81
C CYS A 18 9.25 0.46 -0.13
N GLU A 19 9.67 0.33 1.12
CA GLU A 19 9.44 -0.87 1.95
C GLU A 19 8.07 -0.81 2.67
N HIS A 20 7.24 0.15 2.26
CA HIS A 20 5.90 0.40 2.77
C HIS A 20 5.78 0.30 4.31
N PRO A 21 6.59 1.07 5.08
CA PRO A 21 6.68 0.94 6.53
C PRO A 21 5.38 1.29 7.27
N LYS A 22 4.51 2.07 6.63
CA LYS A 22 3.23 2.49 7.18
C LYS A 22 2.13 2.42 6.13
N LEU A 23 1.17 1.54 6.41
CA LEU A 23 -0.01 1.28 5.62
C LEU A 23 -1.25 1.76 6.34
N GLU A 24 -1.97 2.68 5.74
CA GLU A 24 -3.28 3.13 6.22
C GLU A 24 -4.38 2.54 5.36
N LYS A 25 -5.53 2.26 5.99
CA LYS A 25 -6.67 1.69 5.28
C LYS A 25 -7.33 2.80 4.47
N GLU A 26 -7.63 2.52 3.21
CA GLU A 26 -8.38 3.44 2.37
C GLU A 26 -9.87 3.39 2.73
N TYR A 27 -10.48 4.58 2.76
CA TYR A 27 -11.91 4.75 2.97
C TYR A 27 -12.45 5.59 1.80
N ASP A 28 -13.31 5.00 0.98
CA ASP A 28 -14.07 5.73 -0.02
C ASP A 28 -15.46 6.05 0.53
N ARG A 29 -15.80 7.34 0.62
CA ARG A 29 -17.13 7.82 1.06
C ARG A 29 -17.60 7.19 2.38
N ASP A 30 -16.72 7.15 3.39
CA ASP A 30 -16.98 6.57 4.71
C ASP A 30 -17.08 5.02 4.74
N ALA A 31 -16.99 4.35 3.59
CA ALA A 31 -16.90 2.91 3.49
C ALA A 31 -15.44 2.46 3.40
N SER A 32 -15.04 1.49 4.23
CA SER A 32 -13.76 0.80 4.01
C SER A 32 -13.82 0.01 2.71
N THR A 33 -13.07 0.43 1.71
CA THR A 33 -12.95 -0.28 0.43
C THR A 33 -12.21 -1.62 0.60
N GLY A 34 -11.36 -1.71 1.63
CA GLY A 34 -10.55 -2.90 1.93
C GLY A 34 -9.10 -2.76 1.46
N ASP A 35 -8.83 -1.72 0.69
CA ASP A 35 -7.52 -1.34 0.20
C ASP A 35 -6.68 -0.68 1.30
N TYR A 36 -5.36 -0.78 1.13
CA TYR A 36 -4.37 -0.15 1.99
C TYR A 36 -3.46 0.71 1.15
N VAL A 37 -3.30 1.95 1.57
CA VAL A 37 -2.43 2.95 0.95
C VAL A 37 -1.19 3.17 1.81
N CYS A 38 -0.02 3.18 1.20
CA CYS A 38 1.20 3.59 1.86
C CYS A 38 1.25 5.12 1.95
N THR A 39 1.39 5.64 3.17
CA THR A 39 1.47 7.08 3.42
C THR A 39 2.81 7.69 2.98
N GLN A 40 3.77 6.86 2.59
CA GLN A 40 5.12 7.28 2.22
C GLN A 40 5.29 7.41 0.69
N CYS A 41 4.86 6.42 -0.08
CA CYS A 41 4.99 6.41 -1.54
C CYS A 41 3.67 6.66 -2.28
N GLY A 42 2.52 6.57 -1.60
CA GLY A 42 1.21 6.72 -2.24
C GLY A 42 0.80 5.55 -3.13
N GLU A 43 1.38 4.37 -2.90
CA GLU A 43 0.96 3.14 -3.57
C GLU A 43 -0.16 2.47 -2.77
N ALA A 44 -1.18 1.95 -3.46
CA ALA A 44 -2.37 1.37 -2.86
C ALA A 44 -2.58 -0.05 -3.40
N ALA A 45 -2.87 -0.98 -2.50
CA ALA A 45 -3.06 -2.40 -2.82
C ALA A 45 -4.12 -3.06 -1.93
N TRP A 46 -4.69 -4.16 -2.41
CA TRP A 46 -5.64 -4.96 -1.63
C TRP A 46 -4.92 -5.69 -0.50
N GLY A 47 -5.26 -5.34 0.75
CA GLY A 47 -4.70 -5.98 1.95
C GLY A 47 -3.35 -5.40 2.39
N LYS A 48 -2.90 -5.72 3.60
CA LYS A 48 -1.64 -5.20 4.17
C LYS A 48 -0.38 -5.95 3.70
N ASN A 49 -0.52 -6.95 2.83
CA ASN A 49 0.56 -7.89 2.49
C ASN A 49 1.07 -7.69 1.06
N TRP A 50 1.43 -6.45 0.74
CA TRP A 50 1.94 -6.09 -0.58
C TRP A 50 3.43 -5.73 -0.55
N ASP A 51 3.93 -5.28 0.61
CA ASP A 51 5.36 -5.29 0.89
C ASP A 51 5.73 -6.54 1.69
N ASN A 52 6.01 -7.59 0.94
CA ASN A 52 6.89 -8.65 1.37
C ASN A 52 7.57 -9.11 0.10
N THR A 53 8.67 -8.42 -0.25
CA THR A 53 9.67 -8.98 -1.15
C THR A 53 9.92 -10.42 -0.70
N ASN A 54 9.44 -11.38 -1.49
CA ASN A 54 9.87 -12.77 -1.45
C ASN A 54 9.51 -13.62 -0.19
N LYS A 55 8.21 -13.81 0.11
CA LYS A 55 7.77 -14.87 1.04
C LYS A 55 6.60 -15.72 0.53
N LYS A 56 6.65 -16.19 -0.73
CA LYS A 56 5.92 -17.40 -1.15
C LYS A 56 6.69 -18.17 -2.24
N GLU A 57 7.98 -18.42 -2.05
CA GLU A 57 8.63 -19.52 -2.76
C GLU A 57 9.12 -20.55 -1.74
N ASN A 58 8.54 -21.75 -1.86
CA ASN A 58 8.81 -23.00 -1.16
C ASN A 58 8.51 -23.14 0.34
N LYS A 59 7.49 -23.98 0.63
CA LYS A 59 7.63 -25.16 1.50
C LYS A 59 6.52 -26.21 1.21
N ASN A 60 6.93 -27.16 0.36
CA ASN A 60 6.56 -28.57 0.23
C ASN A 60 5.14 -28.98 -0.19
N ALA A 61 5.06 -29.50 -1.42
CA ALA A 61 4.19 -30.63 -1.73
C ALA A 61 4.85 -31.90 -1.18
N ASP A 62 4.20 -32.58 -0.24
CA ASP A 62 4.34 -34.01 0.05
C ASP A 62 2.99 -34.54 0.52
#